data_AF-A0A842WKP6-F1
#
_entry.id   AF-A0A842WKP6-F1
#
_cell.length_a   1.000
_cell.length_b   1.000
_cell.length_c   1.000
_cell.angle_alpha   90.00
_cell.angle_beta   90.00
_cell.angle_gamma   90.00
#
_symmetry.space_group_name_H-M   'P 1'
#
loop_
_entity.id
_entity.type
_entity.pdbx_description
1 polymer ?
#
loop_
_entity_poly.entity_id
_entity_poly.type
_entity_poly.pdbx_seq_one_letter_code
_entity_poly.pdbx_strand_id
1 'polypeptide(L)'
;MNRALLFAAAMISLLLIAGCPGGEETPIPSEEEPSISVGGWVAEVEPSEEEESQGLSKSALEERDTSYCLKLPSSERDECILPLSNDSLSNCLQLIKYENKRGCLFYHAYETEDISICDLMSQEDKADCIEYLSPPCTFVLDEEEKGRCLAFEYNNYTYCKDEECYLDYAFEYEEPGACEMLEYAKREGCLSSLEHEDHCQDLEEKSYKYQCYYIYALGDGNPTHCYDINGLYDTEIAYQCFTHFAIENEQPALCEAVAVLKRWDCYTDYALETGDKDGCYAIDTRAPVSREDCFKEFAYAHDDLAACNEIDTEYVRQICYSALIFSAEELTMVECNSIILPEWKDKCYQELARLEDSKVYCNYIEGDAVKENCLLMFG
;
A
#
# COMPACT_ATOMS: atom_id res chain seq x y z
N MET A 1 -4.84 8.17 -16.65
CA MET A 1 -3.41 7.92 -16.30
C MET A 1 -3.37 7.99 -14.78
N ASN A 2 -3.42 6.83 -14.14
CA ASN A 2 -3.78 6.63 -12.72
C ASN A 2 -2.91 7.47 -11.77
N ARG A 3 -3.52 8.42 -11.05
CA ARG A 3 -2.90 9.17 -9.95
C ARG A 3 -3.55 8.92 -8.58
N ALA A 4 -4.76 8.36 -8.53
CA ALA A 4 -5.46 8.07 -7.27
C ALA A 4 -4.94 6.82 -6.51
N LEU A 5 -4.00 6.05 -7.06
CA LEU A 5 -3.51 4.78 -6.47
C LEU A 5 -2.10 4.87 -5.84
N LEU A 6 -1.49 6.06 -5.79
CA LEU A 6 -0.10 6.23 -5.33
C LEU A 6 0.08 6.41 -3.82
N PHE A 7 -1.00 6.63 -3.06
CA PHE A 7 -0.87 6.88 -1.61
C PHE A 7 -1.05 5.63 -0.73
N ALA A 8 -1.39 4.46 -1.28
CA ALA A 8 -1.58 3.22 -0.50
C ALA A 8 -0.52 2.12 -0.75
N ALA A 9 0.49 2.34 -1.60
CA ALA A 9 1.37 1.27 -2.10
C ALA A 9 2.89 1.49 -1.88
N ALA A 10 3.29 2.23 -0.84
CA ALA A 10 4.71 2.54 -0.59
C ALA A 10 5.43 1.64 0.45
N MET A 11 4.85 0.52 0.89
CA MET A 11 5.43 -0.31 1.99
C MET A 11 5.54 -1.82 1.73
N ILE A 12 5.34 -2.31 0.50
CA ILE A 12 5.53 -3.75 0.18
C ILE A 12 6.16 -3.89 -1.22
N SER A 13 7.49 -3.70 -1.33
CA SER A 13 8.25 -4.07 -2.54
C SER A 13 9.74 -4.33 -2.25
N LEU A 14 10.02 -5.03 -1.16
CA LEU A 14 11.31 -5.69 -0.95
C LEU A 14 11.05 -7.15 -0.58
N LEU A 15 10.96 -8.04 -1.58
CA LEU A 15 11.34 -9.44 -1.50
C LEU A 15 11.12 -10.13 -2.87
N LEU A 16 12.09 -10.97 -3.26
CA LEU A 16 12.07 -11.97 -4.34
C LEU A 16 12.53 -11.54 -5.75
N ILE A 17 13.84 -11.36 -5.92
CA ILE A 17 14.53 -11.82 -7.14
C ILE A 17 15.28 -13.11 -6.79
N ALA A 18 14.59 -14.24 -6.86
CA ALA A 18 15.23 -15.56 -6.90
C ALA A 18 15.33 -16.00 -8.37
N GLY A 19 16.55 -16.02 -8.89
CA GLY A 19 16.83 -16.50 -10.25
C GLY A 19 16.65 -18.00 -10.36
N CYS A 20 15.85 -18.44 -11.34
CA CYS A 20 15.78 -19.83 -11.77
C CYS A 20 17.04 -20.18 -12.59
N PRO A 21 17.81 -21.23 -12.24
CA PRO A 21 18.82 -21.76 -13.14
C PRO A 21 18.14 -22.62 -14.22
N GLY A 22 18.34 -22.25 -15.49
CA GLY A 22 17.92 -23.05 -16.64
C GLY A 22 18.67 -24.38 -16.69
N GLY A 23 17.92 -25.48 -16.65
CA GLY A 23 18.42 -26.82 -16.90
C GLY A 23 18.48 -27.10 -18.41
N GLU A 24 19.66 -27.48 -18.87
CA GLU A 24 19.96 -27.87 -20.26
C GLU A 24 19.60 -29.36 -20.44
N GLU A 25 18.63 -29.66 -21.32
CA GLU A 25 18.21 -31.03 -21.63
C GLU A 25 19.24 -31.72 -22.53
N THR A 26 19.81 -32.83 -22.06
CA THR A 26 20.62 -33.74 -22.88
C THR A 26 19.76 -34.84 -23.51
N PRO A 27 20.01 -35.24 -24.78
CA PRO A 27 19.24 -36.27 -25.46
C PRO A 27 19.64 -37.69 -24.99
N ILE A 28 18.62 -38.50 -24.69
CA ILE A 28 18.74 -39.93 -24.36
C ILE A 28 18.99 -40.73 -25.66
N PRO A 29 19.95 -41.68 -25.68
CA PRO A 29 20.16 -42.55 -26.84
C PRO A 29 19.18 -43.73 -26.85
N SER A 30 18.60 -43.98 -28.02
CA SER A 30 17.79 -45.15 -28.35
C SER A 30 18.67 -46.39 -28.53
N GLU A 31 18.47 -47.42 -27.72
CA GLU A 31 19.04 -48.76 -27.94
C GLU A 31 18.00 -49.70 -28.55
N GLU A 32 18.42 -50.40 -29.61
CA GLU A 32 17.66 -51.38 -30.39
C GLU A 32 17.52 -52.72 -29.65
N GLU A 33 16.34 -53.32 -29.76
CA GLU A 33 15.99 -54.65 -29.24
C GLU A 33 16.54 -55.80 -30.11
N PRO A 34 16.93 -56.94 -29.49
CA PRO A 34 17.02 -58.21 -30.19
C PRO A 34 15.77 -59.08 -29.99
N SER A 35 15.15 -59.46 -31.11
CA SER A 35 14.03 -60.40 -31.18
C SER A 35 14.46 -61.84 -30.89
N ILE A 36 13.89 -62.46 -29.84
CA ILE A 36 14.02 -63.89 -29.56
C ILE A 36 12.62 -64.51 -29.44
N SER A 37 12.29 -65.41 -30.37
CA SER A 37 11.06 -66.21 -30.33
C SER A 37 11.30 -67.50 -29.55
N VAL A 38 10.60 -67.68 -28.42
CA VAL A 38 10.50 -68.97 -27.74
C VAL A 38 9.03 -69.29 -27.51
N GLY A 39 8.57 -70.37 -28.14
CA GLY A 39 7.27 -70.97 -27.85
C GLY A 39 7.33 -71.78 -26.57
N GLY A 40 6.36 -71.56 -25.68
CA GLY A 40 6.21 -72.37 -24.49
C GLY A 40 4.96 -72.00 -23.68
N TRP A 41 4.04 -72.97 -23.60
CA TRP A 41 3.12 -73.26 -22.49
C TRP A 41 2.46 -72.06 -21.78
N VAL A 42 1.19 -71.82 -22.15
CA VAL A 42 0.28 -70.87 -21.50
C VAL A 42 -0.01 -71.37 -20.08
N ALA A 43 0.74 -70.87 -19.11
CA ALA A 43 0.25 -70.71 -17.75
C ALA A 43 -0.69 -69.50 -17.75
N GLU A 44 -1.82 -69.57 -17.04
CA GLU A 44 -2.61 -68.39 -16.72
C GLU A 44 -1.69 -67.37 -16.04
N VAL A 45 -1.33 -66.32 -16.77
CA VAL A 45 -0.54 -65.19 -16.25
C VAL A 45 -1.53 -64.37 -15.44
N GLU A 46 -1.37 -64.37 -14.13
CA GLU A 46 -2.06 -63.38 -13.29
C GLU A 46 -1.65 -61.99 -13.83
N PRO A 47 -2.62 -61.11 -14.13
CA PRO A 47 -2.33 -59.79 -14.66
C PRO A 47 -1.35 -59.08 -13.74
N SER A 48 -0.41 -58.35 -14.33
CA SER A 48 0.54 -57.57 -13.54
C SER A 48 -0.21 -56.50 -12.72
N GLU A 49 0.30 -56.15 -11.54
CA GLU A 49 -0.32 -55.14 -10.66
C GLU A 49 -0.59 -53.82 -11.42
N GLU A 50 0.26 -53.47 -12.39
CA GLU A 50 0.12 -52.29 -13.25
C GLU A 50 -1.07 -52.38 -14.22
N GLU A 51 -1.33 -53.56 -14.81
CA GLU A 51 -2.48 -53.78 -15.70
C GLU A 51 -3.81 -53.71 -14.93
N GLU A 52 -3.83 -54.17 -13.67
CA GLU A 52 -5.00 -54.06 -12.81
C GLU A 52 -5.28 -52.59 -12.45
N SER A 53 -4.24 -51.81 -12.10
CA SER A 53 -4.36 -50.37 -11.82
C SER A 53 -4.90 -49.57 -13.01
N GLN A 54 -4.40 -49.86 -14.22
CA GLN A 54 -4.88 -49.21 -15.44
C GLN A 54 -6.33 -49.59 -15.76
N GLY A 55 -6.70 -50.86 -15.57
CA GLY A 55 -8.07 -51.33 -15.75
C GLY A 55 -9.06 -50.61 -14.83
N LEU A 56 -8.70 -50.47 -13.54
CA LEU A 56 -9.52 -49.76 -12.55
C LEU A 56 -9.66 -48.27 -12.86
N SER A 57 -8.57 -47.59 -13.26
CA SER A 57 -8.60 -46.18 -13.63
C SER A 57 -9.49 -45.93 -14.86
N LYS A 58 -9.40 -46.81 -15.85
CA LYS A 58 -10.27 -46.76 -17.03
C LYS A 58 -11.74 -46.97 -16.66
N SER A 59 -12.05 -47.96 -15.84
CA SER A 59 -13.42 -48.19 -15.36
C SER A 59 -13.97 -46.99 -14.57
N ALA A 60 -13.14 -46.34 -13.74
CA ALA A 60 -13.53 -45.13 -13.02
C ALA A 60 -13.98 -44.01 -13.96
N LEU A 61 -13.24 -43.78 -15.05
CA LEU A 61 -13.54 -42.74 -16.04
C LEU A 61 -14.77 -43.09 -16.90
N GLU A 62 -14.89 -44.34 -17.33
CA GLU A 62 -16.01 -44.81 -18.16
C GLU A 62 -17.33 -44.78 -17.39
N GLU A 63 -17.32 -45.15 -16.11
CA GLU A 63 -18.51 -45.21 -15.26
C GLU A 63 -18.73 -43.95 -14.40
N ARG A 64 -17.76 -43.03 -14.38
CA ARG A 64 -17.73 -41.84 -13.51
C ARG A 64 -17.93 -42.17 -12.02
N ASP A 65 -17.33 -43.27 -11.56
CA ASP A 65 -17.42 -43.73 -10.18
C ASP A 65 -16.02 -43.81 -9.54
N THR A 66 -15.77 -42.98 -8.53
CA THR A 66 -14.49 -42.96 -7.82
C THR A 66 -14.27 -44.20 -6.94
N SER A 67 -15.29 -45.03 -6.72
CA SER A 67 -15.15 -46.28 -5.97
C SER A 67 -14.13 -47.24 -6.60
N TYR A 68 -13.92 -47.15 -7.92
CA TYR A 68 -12.85 -47.87 -8.63
C TYR A 68 -11.46 -47.31 -8.28
N CYS A 69 -11.30 -45.99 -8.22
CA CYS A 69 -10.04 -45.36 -7.82
C CYS A 69 -9.67 -45.70 -6.37
N LEU A 70 -10.64 -45.84 -5.46
CA LEU A 70 -10.37 -46.18 -4.06
C LEU A 70 -9.73 -47.57 -3.87
N LYS A 71 -9.78 -48.43 -4.89
CA LYS A 71 -9.12 -49.76 -4.89
C LYS A 71 -7.63 -49.67 -5.22
N LEU A 72 -7.16 -48.54 -5.79
CA LEU A 72 -5.76 -48.33 -6.16
C LEU A 72 -4.86 -48.07 -4.93
N PRO A 73 -3.54 -48.28 -5.05
CA PRO A 73 -2.58 -47.82 -4.04
C PRO A 73 -2.61 -46.29 -3.90
N SER A 74 -2.33 -45.77 -2.70
CA SER A 74 -2.45 -44.33 -2.40
C SER A 74 -1.61 -43.43 -3.30
N SER A 75 -0.52 -43.93 -3.89
CA SER A 75 0.32 -43.20 -4.85
C SER A 75 -0.39 -42.87 -6.17
N GLU A 76 -1.34 -43.70 -6.60
CA GLU A 76 -2.01 -43.60 -7.91
C GLU A 76 -3.45 -43.06 -7.80
N ARG A 77 -4.04 -43.07 -6.61
CA ARG A 77 -5.45 -42.66 -6.39
C ARG A 77 -5.74 -41.27 -6.92
N ASP A 78 -4.88 -40.30 -6.62
CA ASP A 78 -5.10 -38.92 -7.03
C ASP A 78 -5.11 -38.76 -8.54
N GLU A 79 -4.22 -39.47 -9.25
CA GLU A 79 -4.16 -39.44 -10.71
C GLU A 79 -5.45 -40.02 -11.33
N CYS A 80 -6.03 -41.05 -10.69
CA CYS A 80 -7.32 -41.60 -11.07
C CYS A 80 -8.51 -40.69 -10.73
N ILE A 81 -8.51 -40.04 -9.56
CA ILE A 81 -9.64 -39.22 -9.07
C ILE A 81 -9.66 -37.83 -9.71
N LEU A 82 -8.50 -37.22 -9.98
CA LEU A 82 -8.39 -35.84 -10.45
C LEU A 82 -9.24 -35.52 -11.69
N PRO A 83 -9.35 -36.36 -12.73
CA PRO A 83 -10.23 -36.09 -13.86
C PRO A 83 -11.72 -36.09 -13.52
N LEU A 84 -12.11 -36.75 -12.41
CA LEU A 84 -13.48 -36.86 -11.91
C LEU A 84 -13.76 -35.88 -10.77
N SER A 85 -12.74 -35.16 -10.28
CA SER A 85 -12.87 -34.32 -9.08
C SER A 85 -13.73 -33.09 -9.32
N ASN A 86 -13.79 -32.59 -10.56
CA ASN A 86 -14.63 -31.45 -10.94
C ASN A 86 -16.11 -31.82 -11.09
N ASP A 87 -16.46 -33.12 -11.21
CA ASP A 87 -17.85 -33.56 -11.34
C ASP A 87 -18.63 -33.44 -10.01
N SER A 88 -17.95 -33.53 -8.85
CA SER A 88 -18.58 -33.33 -7.55
C SER A 88 -17.59 -32.97 -6.43
N LEU A 89 -18.04 -32.14 -5.49
CA LEU A 89 -17.27 -31.82 -4.27
C LEU A 89 -16.91 -33.09 -3.47
N SER A 90 -17.75 -34.13 -3.52
CA SER A 90 -17.44 -35.40 -2.85
C SER A 90 -16.26 -36.14 -3.47
N ASN A 91 -16.06 -36.05 -4.80
CA ASN A 91 -14.88 -36.62 -5.46
C ASN A 91 -13.64 -35.79 -5.12
N CYS A 92 -13.78 -34.47 -5.14
CA CYS A 92 -12.75 -33.52 -4.73
C CYS A 92 -12.17 -33.82 -3.35
N LEU A 93 -13.04 -34.10 -2.38
CA LEU A 93 -12.65 -34.40 -1.00
C LEU A 93 -11.88 -35.72 -0.83
N GLN A 94 -11.93 -36.62 -1.82
CA GLN A 94 -11.21 -37.90 -1.83
C GLN A 94 -9.75 -37.78 -2.27
N LEU A 95 -9.33 -36.64 -2.82
CA LEU A 95 -7.92 -36.37 -3.17
C LEU A 95 -7.03 -36.37 -1.92
N ILE A 96 -5.86 -36.99 -2.04
CA ILE A 96 -4.88 -37.19 -0.97
C ILE A 96 -3.84 -36.06 -0.97
N LYS A 97 -3.26 -35.72 -2.14
CA LYS A 97 -2.30 -34.63 -2.28
C LYS A 97 -3.03 -33.31 -2.13
N TYR A 98 -2.54 -32.50 -1.19
CA TYR A 98 -3.20 -31.27 -0.81
C TYR A 98 -3.21 -30.25 -1.96
N GLU A 99 -2.20 -30.23 -2.82
CA GLU A 99 -2.11 -29.33 -3.98
C GLU A 99 -3.24 -29.57 -4.97
N ASN A 100 -3.52 -30.84 -5.29
CA ASN A 100 -4.64 -31.23 -6.15
C ASN A 100 -5.98 -30.91 -5.50
N LYS A 101 -6.10 -31.22 -4.20
CA LYS A 101 -7.31 -30.97 -3.41
C LYS A 101 -7.62 -29.47 -3.31
N ARG A 102 -6.60 -28.63 -3.08
CA ARG A 102 -6.69 -27.17 -3.01
C ARG A 102 -7.27 -26.61 -4.31
N GLY A 103 -6.67 -26.95 -5.45
CA GLY A 103 -7.13 -26.46 -6.76
C GLY A 103 -8.56 -26.89 -7.07
N CYS A 104 -8.91 -28.14 -6.74
CA CYS A 104 -10.25 -28.64 -6.91
C CYS A 104 -11.28 -27.98 -5.98
N LEU A 105 -10.95 -27.77 -4.69
CA LEU A 105 -11.84 -27.07 -3.74
C LEU A 105 -12.09 -25.64 -4.18
N PHE A 106 -11.06 -24.94 -4.62
CA PHE A 106 -11.17 -23.59 -5.15
C PHE A 106 -12.07 -23.55 -6.40
N TYR A 107 -11.91 -24.49 -7.33
CA TYR A 107 -12.77 -24.61 -8.51
C TYR A 107 -14.25 -24.77 -8.13
N HIS A 108 -14.58 -25.67 -7.20
CA HIS A 108 -15.97 -25.85 -6.75
C HIS A 108 -16.49 -24.60 -6.03
N ALA A 109 -15.69 -24.02 -5.12
CA ALA A 109 -16.05 -22.80 -4.41
C ALA A 109 -16.38 -21.65 -5.39
N TYR A 110 -15.61 -21.54 -6.47
CA TYR A 110 -15.83 -20.58 -7.55
C TYR A 110 -17.08 -20.88 -8.38
N GLU A 111 -17.21 -22.08 -8.93
CA GLU A 111 -18.34 -22.44 -9.79
C GLU A 111 -19.69 -22.39 -9.07
N THR A 112 -19.71 -22.62 -7.75
CA THR A 112 -20.95 -22.58 -6.95
C THR A 112 -21.14 -21.29 -6.17
N GLU A 113 -20.17 -20.36 -6.21
CA GLU A 113 -20.13 -19.16 -5.36
C GLU A 113 -20.34 -19.47 -3.86
N ASP A 114 -19.86 -20.64 -3.40
CA ASP A 114 -20.05 -21.12 -2.02
C ASP A 114 -18.75 -20.98 -1.21
N ILE A 115 -18.64 -19.85 -0.51
CA ILE A 115 -17.50 -19.52 0.35
C ILE A 115 -17.28 -20.55 1.46
N SER A 116 -18.31 -21.31 1.87
CA SER A 116 -18.15 -22.35 2.89
C SER A 116 -17.23 -23.49 2.43
N ILE A 117 -17.02 -23.67 1.12
CA ILE A 117 -16.05 -24.62 0.58
C ILE A 117 -14.62 -24.21 0.93
N CYS A 118 -14.33 -22.92 1.08
CA CYS A 118 -13.02 -22.43 1.54
C CYS A 118 -12.68 -22.91 2.97
N ASP A 119 -13.68 -23.25 3.81
CA ASP A 119 -13.45 -23.81 5.15
C ASP A 119 -12.81 -25.21 5.12
N LEU A 120 -12.82 -25.87 3.96
CA LEU A 120 -12.25 -27.20 3.74
C LEU A 120 -10.75 -27.15 3.35
N MET A 121 -10.20 -25.95 3.24
CA MET A 121 -8.81 -25.68 2.85
C MET A 121 -7.91 -25.44 4.08
N SER A 122 -6.59 -25.35 3.87
CA SER A 122 -5.64 -24.90 4.88
C SER A 122 -5.96 -23.46 5.32
N GLN A 123 -5.47 -23.03 6.48
CA GLN A 123 -5.72 -21.65 6.93
C GLN A 123 -5.17 -20.58 5.98
N GLU A 124 -4.02 -20.84 5.36
CA GLU A 124 -3.39 -19.95 4.38
C GLU A 124 -4.26 -19.83 3.13
N ASP A 125 -4.58 -20.97 2.48
CA ASP A 125 -5.34 -20.95 1.23
C ASP A 125 -6.83 -20.61 1.43
N LYS A 126 -7.35 -20.79 2.64
CA LYS A 126 -8.69 -20.35 3.01
C LYS A 126 -8.81 -18.84 2.90
N ALA A 127 -7.80 -18.09 3.37
CA ALA A 127 -7.82 -16.63 3.26
C ALA A 127 -7.88 -16.21 1.79
N ASP A 128 -6.99 -16.77 0.95
CA ASP A 128 -6.97 -16.53 -0.49
C ASP A 128 -8.29 -16.88 -1.18
N CYS A 129 -8.89 -18.03 -0.83
CA CYS A 129 -10.15 -18.49 -1.38
C CYS A 129 -11.31 -17.55 -1.02
N ILE A 130 -11.42 -17.16 0.26
CA ILE A 130 -12.46 -16.23 0.70
C ILE A 130 -12.24 -14.87 0.04
N GLU A 131 -11.01 -14.39 -0.05
CA GLU A 131 -10.70 -13.11 -0.69
C GLU A 131 -11.12 -13.10 -2.16
N TYR A 132 -10.77 -14.14 -2.91
CA TYR A 132 -11.10 -14.25 -4.34
C TYR A 132 -12.60 -14.36 -4.61
N LEU A 133 -13.35 -15.03 -3.74
CA LEU A 133 -14.78 -15.30 -3.95
C LEU A 133 -15.70 -14.29 -3.28
N SER A 134 -15.18 -13.52 -2.33
CA SER A 134 -15.97 -12.47 -1.72
C SER A 134 -16.30 -11.41 -2.77
N PRO A 135 -17.54 -10.90 -2.82
CA PRO A 135 -17.84 -9.73 -3.62
C PRO A 135 -16.83 -8.61 -3.35
N PRO A 136 -16.52 -7.75 -4.34
CA PRO A 136 -15.66 -6.59 -4.11
C PRO A 136 -16.10 -5.82 -2.86
N CYS A 137 -15.13 -5.30 -2.11
CA CYS A 137 -15.37 -4.48 -0.93
C CYS A 137 -16.03 -5.22 0.26
N THR A 138 -16.09 -6.55 0.25
CA THR A 138 -16.71 -7.32 1.36
C THR A 138 -16.03 -7.09 2.70
N PHE A 139 -14.72 -6.87 2.71
CA PHE A 139 -13.93 -6.67 3.93
C PHE A 139 -13.86 -5.20 4.38
N VAL A 140 -14.45 -4.28 3.63
CA VAL A 140 -14.55 -2.88 4.04
C VAL A 140 -15.70 -2.78 5.05
N LEU A 141 -15.33 -2.58 6.32
CA LEU A 141 -16.27 -2.60 7.45
C LEU A 141 -17.02 -1.28 7.59
N ASP A 142 -16.40 -0.17 7.21
CA ASP A 142 -17.03 1.13 7.21
C ASP A 142 -17.99 1.23 6.01
N GLU A 143 -19.23 1.66 6.25
CA GLU A 143 -20.27 1.66 5.21
C GLU A 143 -20.07 2.78 4.18
N GLU A 144 -19.41 3.89 4.54
CA GLU A 144 -19.07 4.99 3.63
C GLU A 144 -17.94 4.54 2.70
N GLU A 145 -16.85 4.01 3.27
CA GLU A 145 -15.74 3.44 2.49
C GLU A 145 -16.19 2.27 1.61
N LYS A 146 -17.11 1.42 2.10
CA LYS A 146 -17.67 0.32 1.31
C LYS A 146 -18.51 0.85 0.16
N GLY A 147 -19.33 1.88 0.39
CA GLY A 147 -20.08 2.55 -0.67
C GLY A 147 -19.17 3.11 -1.75
N ARG A 148 -18.06 3.74 -1.34
CA ARG A 148 -17.01 4.24 -2.23
C ARG A 148 -16.35 3.13 -3.02
N CYS A 149 -15.86 2.09 -2.35
CA CYS A 149 -15.25 0.95 -3.03
C CYS A 149 -16.22 0.33 -4.06
N LEU A 150 -17.48 0.09 -3.70
CA LEU A 150 -18.50 -0.47 -4.60
C LEU A 150 -18.78 0.47 -5.79
N ALA A 151 -18.80 1.78 -5.56
CA ALA A 151 -19.01 2.76 -6.63
C ALA A 151 -17.91 2.62 -7.70
N PHE A 152 -16.64 2.54 -7.30
CA PHE A 152 -15.51 2.45 -8.22
C PHE A 152 -15.43 1.07 -8.89
N GLU A 153 -15.62 -0.02 -8.14
CA GLU A 153 -15.58 -1.40 -8.68
C GLU A 153 -16.67 -1.66 -9.72
N TYR A 154 -17.87 -1.12 -9.50
CA TYR A 154 -19.00 -1.30 -10.43
C TYR A 154 -19.17 -0.14 -11.41
N ASN A 155 -18.29 0.87 -11.37
CA ASN A 155 -18.45 2.11 -12.13
C ASN A 155 -19.89 2.65 -12.04
N ASN A 156 -20.36 2.82 -10.80
CA ASN A 156 -21.71 3.31 -10.52
C ASN A 156 -21.76 4.17 -9.24
N TYR A 157 -21.80 5.49 -9.39
CA TYR A 157 -21.85 6.44 -8.27
C TYR A 157 -23.06 6.28 -7.35
N THR A 158 -24.13 5.56 -7.73
CA THR A 158 -25.29 5.35 -6.85
C THR A 158 -24.98 4.52 -5.59
N TYR A 159 -23.80 3.87 -5.55
CA TYR A 159 -23.30 3.20 -4.34
C TYR A 159 -22.72 4.18 -3.31
N CYS A 160 -22.30 5.38 -3.71
CA CYS A 160 -21.77 6.41 -2.82
C CYS A 160 -22.77 6.78 -1.71
N LYS A 161 -22.24 7.08 -0.52
CA LYS A 161 -23.03 7.41 0.68
C LYS A 161 -22.83 8.84 1.17
N ASP A 162 -21.71 9.44 0.82
CA ASP A 162 -21.30 10.78 1.21
C ASP A 162 -20.87 11.61 -0.01
N GLU A 163 -20.69 12.92 0.20
CA GLU A 163 -20.32 13.86 -0.85
C GLU A 163 -18.89 13.69 -1.37
N GLU A 164 -17.96 13.18 -0.56
CA GLU A 164 -16.56 12.98 -0.97
C GLU A 164 -16.51 11.87 -2.04
N CYS A 165 -17.23 10.77 -1.81
CA CYS A 165 -17.38 9.69 -2.78
C CYS A 165 -17.96 10.17 -4.11
N TYR A 166 -19.04 10.97 -4.09
CA TYR A 166 -19.64 11.48 -5.33
C TYR A 166 -18.68 12.39 -6.09
N LEU A 167 -17.93 13.24 -5.37
CA LEU A 167 -16.99 14.17 -5.97
C LEU A 167 -15.79 13.43 -6.59
N ASP A 168 -15.17 12.52 -5.85
CA ASP A 168 -14.03 11.74 -6.32
C ASP A 168 -14.41 10.86 -7.52
N TYR A 169 -15.60 10.25 -7.46
CA TYR A 169 -16.13 9.49 -8.57
C TYR A 169 -16.35 10.38 -9.81
N ALA A 170 -16.94 11.57 -9.63
CA ALA A 170 -17.21 12.50 -10.73
C ALA A 170 -15.91 12.89 -11.45
N PHE A 171 -14.83 13.16 -10.72
CA PHE A 171 -13.54 13.51 -11.29
C PHE A 171 -12.80 12.33 -11.93
N GLU A 172 -12.81 11.14 -11.31
CA GLU A 172 -12.11 9.97 -11.87
C GLU A 172 -12.75 9.47 -13.17
N TYR A 173 -14.09 9.48 -13.24
CA TYR A 173 -14.85 8.95 -14.38
C TYR A 173 -15.38 10.01 -15.35
N GLU A 174 -15.16 11.31 -15.07
CA GLU A 174 -15.71 12.43 -15.84
C GLU A 174 -17.24 12.33 -15.99
N GLU A 175 -17.96 11.97 -14.92
CA GLU A 175 -19.41 11.68 -14.90
C GLU A 175 -20.23 12.79 -14.20
N PRO A 176 -20.82 13.76 -14.94
CA PRO A 176 -21.53 14.90 -14.34
C PRO A 176 -22.75 14.50 -13.50
N GLY A 177 -23.33 13.32 -13.77
CA GLY A 177 -24.46 12.80 -12.99
C GLY A 177 -24.14 12.58 -11.51
N ALA A 178 -22.87 12.35 -11.17
CA ALA A 178 -22.43 12.27 -9.77
C ALA A 178 -22.40 13.66 -9.10
N CYS A 179 -22.05 14.73 -9.84
CA CYS A 179 -22.08 16.10 -9.31
C CYS A 179 -23.50 16.50 -8.83
N GLU A 180 -24.56 16.01 -9.47
CA GLU A 180 -25.96 16.30 -9.10
C GLU A 180 -26.35 15.81 -7.71
N MET A 181 -25.56 14.90 -7.14
CA MET A 181 -25.77 14.35 -5.79
C MET A 181 -25.15 15.22 -4.69
N LEU A 182 -24.36 16.24 -5.06
CA LEU A 182 -23.68 17.15 -4.14
C LEU A 182 -24.58 18.33 -3.72
N GLU A 183 -24.26 18.93 -2.58
CA GLU A 183 -24.81 20.23 -2.17
C GLU A 183 -24.51 21.32 -3.21
N TYR A 184 -25.38 22.34 -3.24
CA TYR A 184 -25.43 23.35 -4.31
C TYR A 184 -24.05 23.91 -4.70
N ALA A 185 -23.28 24.41 -3.74
CA ALA A 185 -21.97 25.01 -4.01
C ALA A 185 -20.94 24.01 -4.59
N LYS A 186 -20.90 22.79 -4.03
CA LYS A 186 -19.99 21.74 -4.47
C LYS A 186 -20.39 21.21 -5.85
N ARG A 187 -21.69 21.07 -6.10
CA ARG A 187 -22.22 20.69 -7.42
C ARG A 187 -21.76 21.66 -8.50
N GLU A 188 -21.97 22.96 -8.30
CA GLU A 188 -21.57 23.95 -9.32
C GLU A 188 -20.04 23.92 -9.55
N GLY A 189 -19.24 23.68 -8.50
CA GLY A 189 -17.78 23.56 -8.63
C GLY A 189 -17.35 22.28 -9.39
N CYS A 190 -18.01 21.17 -9.10
CA CYS A 190 -17.83 19.89 -9.78
C CYS A 190 -18.18 20.00 -11.28
N LEU A 191 -19.33 20.60 -11.60
CA LEU A 191 -19.73 20.88 -12.98
C LEU A 191 -18.75 21.85 -13.66
N SER A 192 -18.27 22.87 -12.96
CA SER A 192 -17.33 23.83 -13.53
C SER A 192 -16.04 23.17 -13.99
N SER A 193 -15.56 22.21 -13.19
CA SER A 193 -14.40 21.40 -13.52
C SER A 193 -14.64 20.50 -14.74
N LEU A 194 -15.73 19.74 -14.77
CA LEU A 194 -15.98 18.76 -15.82
C LEU A 194 -16.35 19.40 -17.16
N GLU A 195 -17.03 20.55 -17.14
CA GLU A 195 -17.50 21.24 -18.35
C GLU A 195 -16.50 22.34 -18.80
N HIS A 196 -15.51 22.66 -17.98
CA HIS A 196 -14.58 23.78 -18.17
C HIS A 196 -15.30 25.13 -18.39
N GLU A 197 -16.40 25.35 -17.66
CA GLU A 197 -17.20 26.60 -17.65
C GLU A 197 -17.35 27.10 -16.20
N ASP A 198 -17.22 28.41 -15.95
CA ASP A 198 -17.33 28.95 -14.59
C ASP A 198 -18.81 29.07 -14.15
N HIS A 199 -19.34 28.02 -13.52
CA HIS A 199 -20.66 28.04 -12.87
C HIS A 199 -20.63 28.66 -11.47
N CYS A 200 -19.44 28.91 -10.92
CA CYS A 200 -19.26 29.51 -9.60
C CYS A 200 -19.54 31.02 -9.59
N GLN A 201 -19.39 31.70 -10.73
CA GLN A 201 -19.54 33.14 -10.83
C GLN A 201 -20.92 33.63 -10.38
N ASP A 202 -21.97 32.86 -10.69
CA ASP A 202 -23.38 33.23 -10.51
C ASP A 202 -23.93 32.96 -9.10
N LEU A 203 -23.13 32.36 -8.21
CA LEU A 203 -23.51 32.10 -6.83
C LEU A 203 -23.62 33.41 -6.02
N GLU A 204 -24.82 33.68 -5.46
CA GLU A 204 -25.09 34.91 -4.69
C GLU A 204 -24.37 34.94 -3.34
N GLU A 205 -24.37 33.81 -2.62
CA GLU A 205 -23.77 33.71 -1.29
C GLU A 205 -22.26 33.53 -1.40
N LYS A 206 -21.51 34.42 -0.74
CA LYS A 206 -20.05 34.45 -0.82
C LYS A 206 -19.39 33.16 -0.34
N SER A 207 -19.90 32.53 0.71
CA SER A 207 -19.39 31.24 1.21
C SER A 207 -19.58 30.11 0.20
N TYR A 208 -20.73 30.06 -0.49
CA TYR A 208 -20.98 29.08 -1.56
C TYR A 208 -20.05 29.30 -2.75
N LYS A 209 -19.82 30.56 -3.14
CA LYS A 209 -18.88 30.89 -4.21
C LYS A 209 -17.46 30.40 -3.91
N TYR A 210 -17.00 30.53 -2.68
CA TYR A 210 -15.68 30.05 -2.25
C TYR A 210 -15.55 28.54 -2.28
N GLN A 211 -16.55 27.84 -1.75
CA GLN A 211 -16.58 26.40 -1.76
C GLN A 211 -16.63 25.87 -3.20
N CYS A 212 -17.39 26.52 -4.08
CA CYS A 212 -17.44 26.22 -5.50
C CYS A 212 -16.07 26.35 -6.16
N TYR A 213 -15.39 27.50 -6.03
CA TYR A 213 -14.07 27.70 -6.63
C TYR A 213 -13.01 26.78 -6.04
N TYR A 214 -13.09 26.41 -4.77
CA TYR A 214 -12.22 25.39 -4.19
C TYR A 214 -12.38 24.05 -4.92
N ILE A 215 -13.62 23.56 -5.06
CA ILE A 215 -13.89 22.32 -5.79
C ILE A 215 -13.49 22.42 -7.26
N TYR A 216 -13.76 23.57 -7.90
CA TYR A 216 -13.36 23.80 -9.29
C TYR A 216 -11.84 23.77 -9.44
N ALA A 217 -11.10 24.40 -8.53
CA ALA A 217 -9.64 24.35 -8.51
C ALA A 217 -9.13 22.91 -8.47
N LEU A 218 -9.62 22.11 -7.52
CA LEU A 218 -9.23 20.71 -7.33
C LEU A 218 -9.50 19.87 -8.57
N GLY A 219 -10.71 19.92 -9.11
CA GLY A 219 -11.08 19.11 -10.26
C GLY A 219 -10.34 19.49 -11.55
N ASP A 220 -10.10 20.79 -11.77
CA ASP A 220 -9.35 21.28 -12.94
C ASP A 220 -7.82 21.10 -12.77
N GLY A 221 -7.37 20.77 -11.55
CA GLY A 221 -5.95 20.69 -11.20
C GLY A 221 -5.22 22.03 -11.36
N ASN A 222 -5.94 23.15 -11.19
CA ASN A 222 -5.45 24.47 -11.54
C ASN A 222 -5.53 25.45 -10.35
N PRO A 223 -4.40 25.84 -9.75
CA PRO A 223 -4.38 26.74 -8.60
C PRO A 223 -4.83 28.17 -8.94
N THR A 224 -5.01 28.53 -10.22
CA THR A 224 -5.49 29.88 -10.56
C THR A 224 -6.89 30.14 -10.02
N HIS A 225 -7.73 29.11 -9.94
CA HIS A 225 -9.09 29.23 -9.40
C HIS A 225 -9.09 29.52 -7.89
N CYS A 226 -8.01 29.19 -7.16
CA CYS A 226 -7.87 29.57 -5.75
C CYS A 226 -7.85 31.10 -5.55
N TYR A 227 -7.42 31.88 -6.56
CA TYR A 227 -7.44 33.34 -6.49
C TYR A 227 -8.85 33.93 -6.59
N ASP A 228 -9.81 33.17 -7.13
CA ASP A 228 -11.21 33.58 -7.25
C ASP A 228 -12.03 33.34 -5.96
N ILE A 229 -11.39 32.75 -4.94
CA ILE A 229 -11.84 32.74 -3.54
C ILE A 229 -11.66 34.16 -2.96
N ASN A 230 -12.37 35.11 -3.57
CA ASN A 230 -12.15 36.54 -3.45
C ASN A 230 -12.72 37.10 -2.15
N GLY A 231 -11.89 37.10 -1.13
CA GLY A 231 -12.08 37.98 0.01
C GLY A 231 -10.90 37.94 0.90
N LEU A 232 -9.94 38.80 0.56
CA LEU A 232 -9.03 39.43 1.50
C LEU A 232 -8.53 38.44 2.56
N TYR A 233 -7.87 37.41 2.05
CA TYR A 233 -6.78 36.70 2.71
C TYR A 233 -7.14 35.77 3.89
N ASP A 234 -8.26 35.93 4.60
CA ASP A 234 -8.52 35.21 5.87
C ASP A 234 -9.66 34.20 5.78
N THR A 235 -9.73 33.40 4.71
CA THR A 235 -10.66 32.27 4.66
C THR A 235 -9.88 30.97 4.78
N GLU A 236 -10.35 30.11 5.68
CA GLU A 236 -9.81 28.76 5.84
C GLU A 236 -9.81 27.99 4.50
N ILE A 237 -10.81 28.24 3.64
CA ILE A 237 -10.93 27.62 2.32
C ILE A 237 -9.81 28.07 1.36
N ALA A 238 -9.41 29.35 1.37
CA ALA A 238 -8.31 29.81 0.52
C ALA A 238 -6.97 29.22 0.96
N TYR A 239 -6.74 29.18 2.27
CA TYR A 239 -5.58 28.50 2.86
C TYR A 239 -5.54 27.02 2.42
N GLN A 240 -6.62 26.27 2.60
CA GLN A 240 -6.70 24.87 2.17
C GLN A 240 -6.43 24.70 0.66
N CYS A 241 -6.99 25.56 -0.19
CA CYS A 241 -6.77 25.54 -1.63
C CYS A 241 -5.29 25.72 -1.99
N PHE A 242 -4.65 26.78 -1.49
CA PHE A 242 -3.25 27.05 -1.81
C PHE A 242 -2.29 26.04 -1.18
N THR A 243 -2.55 25.57 0.04
CA THR A 243 -1.73 24.53 0.70
C THR A 243 -1.79 23.22 -0.09
N HIS A 244 -2.99 22.80 -0.53
CA HIS A 244 -3.15 21.61 -1.37
C HIS A 244 -2.27 21.68 -2.62
N PHE A 245 -2.37 22.76 -3.40
CA PHE A 245 -1.58 22.90 -4.61
C PHE A 245 -0.10 23.16 -4.36
N ALA A 246 0.28 23.78 -3.23
CA ALA A 246 1.67 23.93 -2.85
C ALA A 246 2.30 22.54 -2.66
N ILE A 247 1.62 21.64 -1.94
CA ILE A 247 2.07 20.26 -1.68
C ILE A 247 2.06 19.45 -2.98
N GLU A 248 0.93 19.38 -3.69
CA GLU A 248 0.77 18.55 -4.88
C GLU A 248 1.76 18.92 -6.00
N ASN A 249 2.02 20.22 -6.18
CA ASN A 249 2.90 20.71 -7.24
C ASN A 249 4.36 20.94 -6.78
N GLU A 250 4.70 20.60 -5.53
CA GLU A 250 6.02 20.87 -4.92
C GLU A 250 6.44 22.35 -5.10
N GLN A 251 5.51 23.27 -4.86
CA GLN A 251 5.66 24.72 -5.12
C GLN A 251 5.29 25.55 -3.89
N PRO A 252 6.23 25.76 -2.95
CA PRO A 252 5.94 26.49 -1.71
C PRO A 252 5.55 27.95 -1.99
N ALA A 253 6.02 28.53 -3.11
CA ALA A 253 5.69 29.89 -3.51
C ALA A 253 4.18 30.16 -3.65
N LEU A 254 3.33 29.14 -3.83
CA LEU A 254 1.88 29.29 -3.85
C LEU A 254 1.33 29.78 -2.49
N CYS A 255 2.01 29.48 -1.38
CA CYS A 255 1.66 29.98 -0.05
C CYS A 255 1.74 31.52 0.06
N GLU A 256 2.47 32.22 -0.83
CA GLU A 256 2.50 33.69 -0.84
C GLU A 256 1.12 34.33 -1.07
N ALA A 257 0.20 33.60 -1.69
CA ALA A 257 -1.17 34.06 -1.92
C ALA A 257 -2.05 33.99 -0.66
N VAL A 258 -1.65 33.24 0.37
CA VAL A 258 -2.38 33.08 1.63
C VAL A 258 -2.19 34.32 2.53
N ALA A 259 -3.18 34.64 3.39
CA ALA A 259 -3.02 35.66 4.44
C ALA A 259 -1.77 35.44 5.25
N VAL A 260 -1.12 36.54 5.63
CA VAL A 260 0.03 36.52 6.53
C VAL A 260 -0.20 35.67 7.79
N LEU A 261 -1.40 35.67 8.36
CA LEU A 261 -1.71 34.88 9.57
C LEU A 261 -1.73 33.36 9.34
N LYS A 262 -2.05 32.90 8.13
CA LYS A 262 -2.14 31.48 7.75
C LYS A 262 -1.03 31.02 6.79
N ARG A 263 -0.24 31.98 6.30
CA ARG A 263 0.83 31.75 5.32
C ARG A 263 1.94 30.89 5.90
N TRP A 264 2.29 31.14 7.16
CA TRP A 264 3.33 30.36 7.82
C TRP A 264 2.86 28.93 8.05
N ASP A 265 1.58 28.74 8.43
CA ASP A 265 0.97 27.41 8.51
C ASP A 265 1.05 26.69 7.15
N CYS A 266 0.73 27.38 6.04
CA CYS A 266 0.85 26.81 4.68
C CYS A 266 2.27 26.33 4.36
N TYR A 267 3.28 27.14 4.69
CA TYR A 267 4.69 26.77 4.50
C TYR A 267 5.13 25.61 5.40
N THR A 268 4.63 25.56 6.63
CA THR A 268 4.88 24.45 7.56
C THR A 268 4.25 23.17 7.03
N ASP A 269 2.97 23.17 6.69
CA ASP A 269 2.28 21.99 6.15
C ASP A 269 2.96 21.50 4.88
N TYR A 270 3.35 22.42 3.98
CA TYR A 270 4.14 22.08 2.81
C TYR A 270 5.41 21.31 3.20
N ALA A 271 6.21 21.83 4.14
CA ALA A 271 7.46 21.20 4.53
C ALA A 271 7.23 19.83 5.20
N LEU A 272 6.21 19.71 6.04
CA LEU A 272 5.88 18.48 6.73
C LEU A 272 5.38 17.39 5.78
N GLU A 273 4.50 17.73 4.84
CA GLU A 273 3.90 16.75 3.91
C GLU A 273 4.86 16.34 2.79
N THR A 274 5.73 17.25 2.33
CA THR A 274 6.66 16.97 1.20
C THR A 274 8.05 16.50 1.63
N GLY A 275 8.44 16.72 2.89
CA GLY A 275 9.82 16.51 3.34
C GLY A 275 10.80 17.56 2.80
N ASP A 276 10.31 18.68 2.25
CA ASP A 276 11.13 19.77 1.73
C ASP A 276 11.27 20.93 2.72
N LYS A 277 12.49 21.09 3.26
CA LYS A 277 12.84 22.17 4.21
C LYS A 277 12.71 23.58 3.63
N ASP A 278 12.67 23.73 2.31
CA ASP A 278 12.50 25.04 1.66
C ASP A 278 11.18 25.71 2.06
N GLY A 279 10.16 24.94 2.45
CA GLY A 279 8.95 25.47 3.09
C GLY A 279 9.27 26.28 4.35
N CYS A 280 10.02 25.70 5.29
CA CYS A 280 10.43 26.41 6.50
C CYS A 280 11.36 27.60 6.22
N TYR A 281 12.22 27.53 5.19
CA TYR A 281 13.05 28.67 4.78
C TYR A 281 12.25 29.83 4.18
N ALA A 282 11.09 29.56 3.59
CA ALA A 282 10.22 30.58 3.02
C ALA A 282 9.45 31.39 4.08
N ILE A 283 9.40 30.93 5.33
CA ILE A 283 8.83 31.69 6.45
C ILE A 283 9.70 32.93 6.73
N ASP A 284 9.06 34.11 6.74
CA ASP A 284 9.74 35.39 6.92
C ASP A 284 10.54 35.42 8.24
N THR A 285 11.81 35.83 8.17
CA THR A 285 12.70 35.96 9.34
C THR A 285 12.18 36.86 10.47
N ARG A 286 11.19 37.72 10.19
CA ARG A 286 10.48 38.54 11.20
C ARG A 286 9.47 37.74 12.02
N ALA A 287 9.19 36.49 11.64
CA ALA A 287 8.37 35.52 12.34
C ALA A 287 9.22 34.36 12.89
N PRO A 288 10.23 34.65 13.74
CA PRO A 288 11.22 33.66 14.15
C PRO A 288 10.61 32.47 14.89
N VAL A 289 9.56 32.71 15.70
CA VAL A 289 8.86 31.64 16.43
C VAL A 289 8.26 30.62 15.45
N SER A 290 7.51 31.09 14.45
CA SER A 290 6.90 30.21 13.44
C SER A 290 7.93 29.47 12.60
N ARG A 291 9.06 30.12 12.28
CA ARG A 291 10.15 29.47 11.51
C ARG A 291 10.87 28.41 12.33
N GLU A 292 11.20 28.70 13.59
CA GLU A 292 11.84 27.74 14.49
C GLU A 292 10.90 26.56 14.81
N ASP A 293 9.61 26.84 15.02
CA ASP A 293 8.61 25.80 15.22
C ASP A 293 8.47 24.91 13.98
N CYS A 294 8.47 25.47 12.77
CA CYS A 294 8.49 24.69 11.52
C CYS A 294 9.69 23.73 11.46
N PHE A 295 10.92 24.21 11.66
CA PHE A 295 12.10 23.34 11.61
C PHE A 295 12.09 22.27 12.70
N LYS A 296 11.57 22.60 13.88
CA LYS A 296 11.43 21.64 14.99
C LYS A 296 10.41 20.55 14.65
N GLU A 297 9.24 20.92 14.14
CA GLU A 297 8.21 19.96 13.73
C GLU A 297 8.67 19.12 12.54
N PHE A 298 9.36 19.74 11.57
CA PHE A 298 9.98 19.05 10.44
C PHE A 298 10.98 18.00 10.92
N ALA A 299 11.87 18.36 11.85
CA ALA A 299 12.84 17.45 12.40
C ALA A 299 12.17 16.23 13.06
N TYR A 300 11.03 16.43 13.74
CA TYR A 300 10.26 15.35 14.38
C TYR A 300 9.50 14.48 13.39
N ALA A 301 8.92 15.07 12.34
CA ALA A 301 8.14 14.33 11.35
C ALA A 301 9.01 13.44 10.44
N HIS A 302 10.26 13.87 10.19
CA HIS A 302 11.16 13.23 9.23
C HIS A 302 12.45 12.65 9.85
N ASP A 303 12.51 12.57 11.18
CA ASP A 303 13.70 12.15 11.96
C ASP A 303 15.00 12.88 11.53
N ASP A 304 14.89 14.12 11.03
CA ASP A 304 16.01 14.88 10.47
C ASP A 304 16.72 15.69 11.55
N LEU A 305 17.71 15.06 12.20
CA LEU A 305 18.58 15.74 13.17
C LEU A 305 19.26 17.00 12.58
N ALA A 306 19.53 17.04 11.28
CA ALA A 306 20.16 18.21 10.68
C ALA A 306 19.22 19.41 10.61
N ALA A 307 17.89 19.21 10.56
CA ALA A 307 16.92 20.30 10.59
C ALA A 307 16.96 21.10 11.91
N CYS A 308 17.31 20.46 13.03
CA CYS A 308 17.51 21.17 14.30
C CYS A 308 18.64 22.23 14.21
N ASN A 309 19.62 22.08 13.31
CA ASN A 309 20.68 23.07 13.10
C ASN A 309 20.14 24.44 12.69
N GLU A 310 18.99 24.47 12.00
CA GLU A 310 18.39 25.68 11.43
C GLU A 310 17.60 26.50 12.46
N ILE A 311 17.40 25.98 13.67
CA ILE A 311 16.73 26.68 14.76
C ILE A 311 17.69 27.69 15.39
N ASP A 312 17.42 28.99 15.29
CA ASP A 312 18.34 30.04 15.76
C ASP A 312 18.49 30.07 17.29
N THR A 313 17.39 29.90 18.03
CA THR A 313 17.37 29.92 19.49
C THR A 313 18.03 28.65 20.05
N GLU A 314 19.22 28.81 20.65
CA GLU A 314 20.00 27.70 21.20
C GLU A 314 19.17 26.79 22.12
N TYR A 315 18.39 27.35 23.04
CA TYR A 315 17.54 26.55 23.94
C TYR A 315 16.53 25.66 23.20
N VAL A 316 15.86 26.19 22.17
CA VAL A 316 14.88 25.44 21.36
C VAL A 316 15.61 24.37 20.53
N ARG A 317 16.77 24.71 19.96
CA ARG A 317 17.64 23.77 19.24
C ARG A 317 18.06 22.59 20.12
N GLN A 318 18.45 22.85 21.36
CA GLN A 318 18.82 21.79 22.32
C GLN A 318 17.63 20.88 22.64
N ILE A 319 16.41 21.44 22.78
CA ILE A 319 15.18 20.64 22.95
C ILE A 319 14.94 19.73 21.74
N CYS A 320 15.11 20.28 20.52
CA CYS A 320 14.97 19.52 19.27
C CYS A 320 15.90 18.30 19.24
N TYR A 321 17.21 18.50 19.49
CA TYR A 321 18.16 17.39 19.59
C TYR A 321 17.81 16.39 20.68
N SER A 322 17.42 16.88 21.86
CA SER A 322 17.08 16.03 22.98
C SER A 322 15.93 15.10 22.68
N ALA A 323 14.89 15.59 21.98
CA ALA A 323 13.75 14.76 21.62
C ALA A 323 14.20 13.65 20.68
N LEU A 324 14.79 14.01 19.53
CA LEU A 324 15.16 13.05 18.49
C LEU A 324 16.20 12.02 18.94
N ILE A 325 17.28 12.45 19.59
CA ILE A 325 18.36 11.52 19.99
C ILE A 325 17.84 10.48 20.99
N PHE A 326 17.08 10.91 22.00
CA PHE A 326 16.67 10.01 23.09
C PHE A 326 15.36 9.26 22.82
N SER A 327 14.61 9.61 21.78
CA SER A 327 13.46 8.83 21.32
C SER A 327 13.77 7.91 20.14
N ALA A 328 14.94 8.02 19.53
CA ALA A 328 15.31 7.23 18.36
C ALA A 328 15.40 5.73 18.67
N GLU A 329 14.75 4.93 17.83
CA GLU A 329 14.91 3.47 17.82
C GLU A 329 16.19 3.05 17.08
N GLU A 330 16.57 3.83 16.07
CA GLU A 330 17.78 3.67 15.27
C GLU A 330 18.49 5.02 15.13
N LEU A 331 19.82 5.01 15.21
CA LEU A 331 20.67 6.17 14.93
C LEU A 331 21.81 5.74 14.03
N THR A 332 22.33 6.68 13.24
CA THR A 332 23.47 6.46 12.37
C THR A 332 24.61 7.42 12.67
N MET A 333 25.84 7.04 12.29
CA MET A 333 26.97 7.95 12.38
C MET A 333 26.82 9.19 11.49
N VAL A 334 26.07 9.10 10.39
CA VAL A 334 25.85 10.22 9.47
C VAL A 334 25.01 11.29 10.16
N GLU A 335 23.93 10.89 10.85
CA GLU A 335 23.07 11.79 11.60
C GLU A 335 23.82 12.42 12.79
N CYS A 336 24.53 11.64 13.60
CA CYS A 336 25.32 12.24 14.69
C CYS A 336 26.39 13.21 14.16
N ASN A 337 26.93 12.98 12.97
CA ASN A 337 27.89 13.89 12.35
C ASN A 337 27.29 15.21 11.89
N SER A 338 25.98 15.25 11.59
CA SER A 338 25.29 16.44 11.09
C SER A 338 25.02 17.48 12.18
N ILE A 339 25.08 17.09 13.46
CA ILE A 339 24.84 17.97 14.61
C ILE A 339 25.98 19.00 14.74
N ILE A 340 25.65 20.30 14.69
CA ILE A 340 26.64 21.38 14.79
C ILE A 340 27.10 21.68 16.23
N LEU A 341 26.30 21.33 17.25
CA LEU A 341 26.64 21.60 18.65
C LEU A 341 27.48 20.44 19.22
N PRO A 342 28.75 20.66 19.58
CA PRO A 342 29.65 19.57 20.00
C PRO A 342 29.10 18.77 21.18
N GLU A 343 28.48 19.41 22.18
CA GLU A 343 27.92 18.68 23.33
C GLU A 343 26.78 17.72 22.94
N TRP A 344 26.00 18.06 21.90
CA TRP A 344 24.88 17.24 21.44
C TRP A 344 25.34 16.17 20.48
N LYS A 345 26.39 16.45 19.70
CA LYS A 345 27.09 15.45 18.90
C LYS A 345 27.68 14.33 19.77
N ASP A 346 28.32 14.70 20.88
CA ASP A 346 28.85 13.74 21.86
C ASP A 346 27.73 12.89 22.48
N LYS A 347 26.60 13.52 22.88
CA LYS A 347 25.41 12.80 23.38
C LYS A 347 24.82 11.86 22.33
N CYS A 348 24.78 12.26 21.06
CA CYS A 348 24.31 11.41 19.96
C CYS A 348 25.18 10.17 19.81
N TYR A 349 26.50 10.31 19.80
CA TYR A 349 27.40 9.15 19.72
C TYR A 349 27.32 8.24 20.94
N GLN A 350 27.10 8.81 22.13
CA GLN A 350 26.86 8.03 23.33
C GLN A 350 25.59 7.18 23.19
N GLU A 351 24.52 7.76 22.66
CA GLU A 351 23.25 7.07 22.46
C GLU A 351 23.32 6.03 21.33
N LEU A 352 24.00 6.36 20.23
CA LEU A 352 24.31 5.41 19.16
C LEU A 352 25.11 4.21 19.69
N ALA A 353 26.11 4.44 20.55
CA ALA A 353 26.85 3.36 21.18
C ALA A 353 25.93 2.43 21.98
N ARG A 354 24.97 3.00 22.70
CA ARG A 354 23.98 2.27 23.50
C ARG A 354 23.03 1.45 22.63
N LEU A 355 22.48 2.03 21.57
CA LEU A 355 21.55 1.36 20.65
C LEU A 355 22.21 0.18 19.92
N GLU A 356 23.45 0.36 19.48
CA GLU A 356 24.22 -0.64 18.72
C GLU A 356 25.02 -1.63 19.59
N ASP A 357 24.93 -1.52 20.92
CA ASP A 357 25.76 -2.25 21.90
C ASP A 357 27.27 -2.25 21.54
N SER A 358 27.79 -1.10 21.11
CA SER A 358 29.12 -1.00 20.52
C SER A 358 29.92 0.19 21.05
N LYS A 359 30.93 -0.10 21.88
CA LYS A 359 31.88 0.89 22.39
C LYS A 359 32.73 1.58 21.31
N VAL A 360 32.72 1.10 20.06
CA VAL A 360 33.46 1.72 18.96
C VAL A 360 33.00 3.16 18.77
N TYR A 361 31.70 3.42 18.94
CA TYR A 361 31.12 4.74 18.76
C TYR A 361 31.57 5.75 19.84
N CYS A 362 31.92 5.30 21.04
CA CYS A 362 32.50 6.16 22.09
C CYS A 362 33.83 6.82 21.66
N ASN A 363 34.53 6.29 20.65
CA ASN A 363 35.77 6.90 20.18
C ASN A 363 35.57 8.20 19.40
N TYR A 364 34.35 8.44 18.89
CA TYR A 364 33.99 9.66 18.17
C TYR A 364 33.56 10.81 19.11
N ILE A 365 33.44 10.54 20.41
CA ILE A 365 33.14 11.55 21.42
C ILE A 365 34.39 12.39 21.70
N GLU A 366 34.27 13.71 21.62
CA GLU A 366 35.36 14.66 21.83
C GLU A 366 35.52 15.03 23.32
N GLY A 367 34.42 15.17 24.07
CA GLY A 367 34.44 15.49 25.48
C GLY A 367 34.91 14.33 26.36
N ASP A 368 36.09 14.47 26.98
CA ASP A 368 36.72 13.42 27.81
C ASP A 368 35.76 12.82 28.86
N ALA A 369 35.01 13.67 29.59
CA ALA A 369 34.08 13.21 30.61
C ALA A 369 32.91 12.39 30.04
N VAL A 370 32.38 12.78 28.88
CA VAL A 370 31.28 12.07 28.21
C VAL A 370 31.81 10.76 27.61
N LYS A 371 33.02 10.79 27.04
CA LYS A 371 33.70 9.62 26.49
C LYS A 371 34.00 8.56 27.53
N GLU A 372 34.55 8.96 28.68
CA GLU A 372 34.78 8.06 29.81
C GLU A 372 33.47 7.43 30.29
N ASN A 373 32.40 8.22 30.43
CA ASN A 373 31.08 7.71 30.78
C ASN A 373 30.56 6.70 29.75
N CYS A 374 30.67 7.02 28.46
CA CYS A 374 30.29 6.11 27.37
C CYS A 374 31.03 4.77 27.45
N LEU A 375 32.35 4.78 27.64
CA LEU A 375 33.17 3.57 27.75
C LEU A 375 32.78 2.71 28.96
N LEU A 376 32.45 3.33 30.10
CA LEU A 376 32.03 2.63 31.32
C LEU A 376 30.72 1.85 31.16
N MET A 377 29.89 2.18 30.17
CA MET A 377 28.66 1.42 29.88
C MET A 377 28.94 -0.01 29.37
N PHE A 378 30.16 -0.28 28.91
CA PHE A 378 30.54 -1.54 28.24
C PHE A 378 31.55 -2.41 29.01
N GLY A 379 31.83 -2.09 30.28
CA GLY A 379 32.76 -2.83 31.15
C GLY A 379 34.23 -2.60 30.81
#